data_AF-A0A5N5TAC1-F1
#
_entry.id   AF-A0A5N5TAC1-F1
#
_cell.length_a   1.000
_cell.length_b   1.000
_cell.length_c   1.000
_cell.angle_alpha   90.00
_cell.angle_beta   90.00
_cell.angle_gamma   90.00
#
_symmetry.space_group_name_H-M   'P 1'
#
loop_
_entity.id
_entity.type
_entity.pdbx_description
1 polymer ?
#
loop_
_entity_poly.entity_id
_entity_poly.type
_entity_poly.pdbx_seq_one_letter_code
_entity_poly.pdbx_strand_id
1 'polypeptide(L)'
;ISEVEAAILQYEETRKVPSFILEASIFQRNYYLTHFVPVLLKPRSLPDTPDSRMSLIEELHNLGKIPNKTYQNYKTQSKAFVDLYSNSS
;
A
#
# COMPACT_ATOMS: atom_id res chain seq x y z
N ILE A 1 8.86 -5.50 13.87
CA ILE A 1 8.61 -4.76 12.61
C ILE A 1 7.94 -5.73 11.66
N SER A 2 6.74 -5.42 11.18
CA SER A 2 6.04 -6.23 10.17
C SER A 2 6.70 -6.09 8.79
N GLU A 3 6.46 -7.02 7.86
CA GLU A 3 6.99 -6.90 6.49
C GLU A 3 6.53 -5.62 5.78
N VAL A 4 5.32 -5.15 6.07
CA VAL A 4 4.80 -3.88 5.55
C VAL A 4 5.56 -2.69 6.12
N GLU A 5 5.82 -2.68 7.43
CA GLU A 5 6.62 -1.62 8.06
C GLU A 5 8.05 -1.61 7.52
N ALA A 6 8.68 -2.78 7.38
CA ALA A 6 10.02 -2.91 6.81
C ALA A 6 10.07 -2.39 5.36
N ALA A 7 9.06 -2.73 4.55
CA ALA A 7 8.97 -2.27 3.17
C ALA A 7 8.81 -0.74 3.07
N ILE A 8 7.97 -0.15 3.94
CA ILE A 8 7.75 1.31 3.97
C ILE A 8 9.03 2.03 4.40
N LEU A 9 9.70 1.56 5.46
CA LEU A 9 10.95 2.16 5.95
C LEU A 9 12.05 2.13 4.89
N GLN A 10 12.26 0.98 4.25
CA GLN A 10 13.27 0.88 3.20
C GLN A 10 12.92 1.74 1.98
N TYR A 11 11.63 1.82 1.61
CA TYR A 11 11.18 2.69 0.53
C TYR A 11 11.37 4.17 0.86
N GLU A 12 11.10 4.56 2.10
CA GLU A 12 11.30 5.93 2.59
C GLU A 12 12.75 6.38 2.45
N GLU A 13 13.69 5.51 2.84
CA GLU A 13 15.13 5.76 2.77
C GLU A 13 15.68 5.79 1.33
N THR A 14 15.19 4.89 0.48
CA THR A 14 15.81 4.64 -0.84
C THR A 14 15.02 5.16 -2.03
N ARG A 15 13.73 5.45 -1.85
CA ARG A 15 12.75 5.74 -2.91
C ARG A 15 12.72 4.70 -4.02
N LYS A 16 12.97 3.44 -3.67
CA LYS A 16 12.94 2.28 -4.56
C LYS A 16 12.11 1.18 -3.93
N VAL A 17 11.29 0.49 -4.73
CA VAL A 17 10.57 -0.70 -4.27
C VAL A 17 11.59 -1.74 -3.77
N PRO A 18 11.46 -2.24 -2.52
CA PRO A 18 12.37 -3.24 -2.01
C PRO A 18 12.38 -4.52 -2.85
N SER A 19 13.57 -5.08 -3.09
CA SER A 19 13.73 -6.28 -3.93
C SER A 19 12.92 -7.46 -3.42
N PHE A 20 12.88 -7.68 -2.10
CA PHE A 20 12.12 -8.77 -1.49
C PHE A 20 10.61 -8.68 -1.78
N ILE A 21 10.06 -7.46 -1.97
CA ILE A 21 8.66 -7.25 -2.37
C ILE A 21 8.46 -7.61 -3.84
N LEU A 22 9.39 -7.21 -4.72
CA LEU A 22 9.34 -7.56 -6.14
C LEU A 22 9.47 -9.07 -6.33
N GLU A 23 10.41 -9.70 -5.63
CA GLU A 23 10.63 -11.15 -5.62
C GLU A 23 9.40 -11.89 -5.10
N ALA A 24 8.81 -11.47 -3.97
CA ALA A 24 7.58 -12.06 -3.46
C ALA A 24 6.41 -11.93 -4.45
N SER A 25 6.31 -10.80 -5.16
CA SER A 25 5.27 -10.60 -6.19
C SER A 25 5.38 -11.54 -7.39
N ILE A 26 6.57 -12.10 -7.64
CA ILE A 26 6.89 -13.00 -8.75
C ILE A 26 6.87 -14.45 -8.29
N PHE A 27 7.67 -14.78 -7.28
CA PHE A 27 7.90 -16.16 -6.83
C PHE A 27 6.84 -16.66 -5.84
N GLN A 28 6.17 -15.75 -5.13
CA GLN A 28 5.19 -16.08 -4.09
C GLN A 28 3.88 -15.30 -4.29
N ARG A 29 3.45 -15.18 -5.56
CA ARG A 29 2.34 -14.30 -5.97
C ARG A 29 1.07 -14.47 -5.13
N ASN A 30 0.68 -15.70 -4.80
CA ASN A 30 -0.52 -15.95 -4.00
C ASN A 30 -0.37 -15.35 -2.58
N TYR A 31 0.76 -15.62 -1.91
CA TYR A 31 1.07 -15.04 -0.60
C TYR A 31 1.08 -13.51 -0.66
N TYR A 32 1.77 -12.93 -1.64
CA TYR A 32 1.84 -11.49 -1.85
C TYR A 32 0.44 -10.85 -1.97
N LEU A 33 -0.45 -11.42 -2.78
CA LEU A 33 -1.79 -10.87 -3.01
C LEU A 33 -2.76 -11.10 -1.83
N THR A 34 -2.59 -12.18 -1.06
CA THR A 34 -3.54 -12.56 0.01
C THR A 34 -3.10 -12.12 1.41
N HIS A 35 -1.82 -11.81 1.62
CA HIS A 35 -1.26 -11.43 2.91
C HIS A 35 -0.65 -10.03 2.88
N PHE A 36 0.34 -9.78 2.00
CA PHE A 36 1.04 -8.51 1.97
C PHE A 36 0.16 -7.36 1.48
N VAL A 37 -0.45 -7.49 0.30
CA VAL A 37 -1.25 -6.42 -0.33
C VAL A 37 -2.43 -5.98 0.57
N PRO A 38 -3.24 -6.87 1.17
CA PRO A 38 -4.33 -6.45 2.04
C PRO A 38 -3.86 -5.66 3.27
N VAL A 39 -2.73 -6.03 3.87
CA VAL A 39 -2.17 -5.31 5.03
C VAL A 39 -1.60 -3.96 4.60
N LEU A 40 -0.88 -3.90 3.47
CA LEU A 40 -0.37 -2.67 2.89
C LEU A 40 -1.50 -1.70 2.49
N LEU A 41 -2.63 -2.22 2.01
CA LEU A 41 -3.80 -1.45 1.57
C LEU A 41 -4.90 -1.32 2.64
N LYS A 42 -4.57 -1.52 3.92
CA LYS A 42 -5.52 -1.25 5.01
C LYS A 42 -6.01 0.20 4.91
N PRO A 43 -7.34 0.44 4.85
CA PRO A 43 -7.90 1.79 4.77
C PRO A 43 -7.39 2.69 5.90
N ARG A 44 -7.07 3.93 5.56
CA ARG A 44 -6.52 4.92 6.49
C ARG A 44 -6.81 6.34 6.00
N SER A 45 -6.65 7.34 6.85
CA SER A 45 -6.65 8.74 6.41
C SER A 45 -5.45 8.98 5.50
N LEU A 46 -5.70 9.53 4.31
CA LEU A 46 -4.66 9.83 3.32
C LEU A 46 -4.24 11.30 3.47
N PRO A 47 -2.95 11.60 3.68
CA PRO A 47 -2.46 12.97 3.72
C PRO A 47 -2.59 13.65 2.35
N ASP A 48 -2.72 14.98 2.35
CA ASP A 48 -2.77 15.80 1.12
C ASP A 48 -1.48 15.67 0.29
N THR A 49 -0.34 15.58 0.98
CA THR A 49 0.95 15.25 0.37
C THR A 49 1.21 13.75 0.55
N PRO A 50 1.46 12.98 -0.53
CA PRO A 50 1.68 11.54 -0.43
C PRO A 50 2.84 11.21 0.51
N ASP A 51 2.58 10.35 1.50
CA ASP A 51 3.64 9.79 2.33
C ASP A 51 4.32 8.59 1.65
N SER A 52 5.35 8.05 2.32
CA SER A 52 6.15 6.92 1.84
C SER A 52 5.29 5.69 1.55
N ARG A 53 4.24 5.45 2.34
CA ARG A 53 3.30 4.33 2.11
C ARG A 53 2.45 4.54 0.87
N MET A 54 1.86 5.72 0.69
CA MET A 54 1.08 6.05 -0.52
C MET A 54 1.95 5.96 -1.78
N SER A 55 3.16 6.51 -1.72
CA SER A 55 4.12 6.49 -2.83
C SER A 55 4.50 5.07 -3.22
N LEU A 56 4.81 4.21 -2.24
CA LEU A 56 5.09 2.79 -2.47
C LEU A 56 3.89 2.06 -3.11
N ILE A 57 2.68 2.32 -2.63
CA ILE A 57 1.45 1.72 -3.18
C ILE A 57 1.26 2.12 -4.65
N GLU A 58 1.45 3.40 -4.97
CA GLU A 58 1.34 3.91 -6.33
C GLU A 58 2.39 3.30 -7.26
N GLU A 59 3.64 3.20 -6.81
CA GLU A 59 4.71 2.58 -7.60
C GLU A 59 4.44 1.08 -7.86
N LEU A 60 3.99 0.34 -6.85
CA LEU A 60 3.58 -1.06 -7.01
C LEU A 60 2.38 -1.24 -7.94
N HIS A 61 1.43 -0.29 -7.94
CA HIS A 61 0.32 -0.28 -8.89
C HIS A 61 0.80 -0.01 -10.31
N ASN A 62 1.66 0.99 -10.51
CA ASN A 62 2.25 1.33 -11.81
C ASN A 62 3.09 0.18 -12.39
N LEU A 63 3.76 -0.60 -11.54
CA LEU A 63 4.50 -1.80 -11.91
C LEU A 63 3.59 -3.04 -12.16
N GLY A 64 2.27 -2.89 -12.08
CA GLY A 64 1.30 -3.98 -12.25
C GLY A 64 1.34 -5.03 -11.15
N LYS A 65 1.99 -4.74 -10.00
CA LYS A 65 2.06 -5.64 -8.85
C LYS A 65 0.79 -5.60 -8.03
N ILE A 66 0.07 -4.47 -8.02
CA ILE A 66 -1.26 -4.35 -7.41
C ILE A 66 -2.31 -4.27 -8.53
N PRO A 67 -3.32 -5.16 -8.56
CA PRO A 67 -4.40 -5.06 -9.53
C PRO A 67 -5.18 -3.74 -9.42
N ASN A 68 -5.55 -3.14 -10.56
CA ASN A 68 -6.23 -1.84 -10.60
C ASN A 68 -7.50 -1.81 -9.73
N LYS A 69 -8.33 -2.86 -9.79
CA LYS A 69 -9.55 -2.95 -8.95
C LYS A 69 -9.23 -2.85 -7.45
N THR A 70 -8.17 -3.51 -7.01
CA THR A 70 -7.71 -3.49 -5.61
C THR A 70 -7.24 -2.10 -5.20
N TYR A 71 -6.45 -1.45 -6.06
CA TYR A 71 -5.95 -0.09 -5.82
C TYR A 71 -7.09 0.95 -5.76
N GLN A 72 -8.07 0.88 -6.68
CA GLN A 72 -9.23 1.78 -6.64
C GLN A 72 -10.09 1.56 -5.39
N ASN A 73 -10.31 0.31 -5.00
CA ASN A 73 -11.02 0.00 -3.75
C ASN A 73 -10.33 0.60 -2.53
N TYR A 74 -9.00 0.52 -2.46
CA TYR A 74 -8.22 1.15 -1.39
C TYR A 74 -8.46 2.66 -1.32
N LYS A 75 -8.41 3.37 -2.45
CA LYS A 75 -8.65 4.82 -2.50
C LYS A 75 -10.07 5.18 -2.05
N THR A 76 -11.08 4.47 -2.54
CA THR A 76 -12.48 4.67 -2.16
C THR A 76 -12.69 4.44 -0.66
N GLN A 77 -12.18 3.34 -0.11
CA GLN A 77 -12.33 3.01 1.31
C GLN A 77 -11.56 3.97 2.21
N SER A 78 -10.37 4.40 1.80
CA SER A 78 -9.57 5.36 2.56
C SER A 78 -10.21 6.76 2.58
N LYS A 79 -10.88 7.17 1.50
CA LYS A 79 -11.70 8.38 1.48
C LYS A 79 -12.89 8.28 2.46
N ALA A 80 -13.65 7.18 2.38
CA ALA A 80 -14.77 6.93 3.30
C ALA A 80 -14.31 6.81 4.77
N PHE A 81 -13.08 6.33 5.01
CA PHE A 81 -12.48 6.30 6.33
C PHE A 81 -12.30 7.71 6.90
N VAL A 82 -12.07 8.75 6.09
CA VAL A 82 -12.05 10.13 6.60
C VAL A 82 -13.46 10.56 6.99
N ASP A 83 -14.46 10.33 6.14
CA ASP A 83 -15.85 10.76 6.35
C ASP A 83 -16.47 10.21 7.66
N LEU A 84 -16.15 8.97 8.03
CA LEU A 84 -16.66 8.35 9.25
C LEU A 84 -16.08 8.96 10.54
N TYR A 85 -14.85 9.47 10.49
CA TYR A 85 -14.16 10.01 11.68
C TYR A 85 -14.20 11.55 11.72
N SER A 86 -14.48 12.22 10.60
CA SER A 86 -14.71 13.67 10.54
C SER A 86 -16.11 14.08 11.01
N ASN A 87 -17.13 13.23 10.87
CA ASN A 87 -18.50 13.51 11.33
C ASN A 87 -18.74 13.21 12.82
N SER A 88 -17.68 12.91 13.57
CA SER A 88 -17.73 12.58 15.01
C SER A 88 -17.17 13.69 15.91
N SER A 89 -17.01 14.92 15.39
CA SER A 89 -16.47 16.08 16.12
C SER A 89 -17.42 17.27 16.07
#